data_AF-A0A562MQR2-F1
#
_entry.id   AF-A0A562MQR2-F1
#
_cell.length_a   1.000
_cell.length_b   1.000
_cell.length_c   1.000
_cell.angle_alpha   90.00
_cell.angle_beta   90.00
_cell.angle_gamma   90.00
#
_symmetry.space_group_name_H-M   'P 1'
#
loop_
_entity.id
_entity.type
_entity.pdbx_description
1 polymer ?
#
loop_
_entity_poly.entity_id
_entity_poly.type
_entity_poly.pdbx_seq_one_letter_code
_entity_poly.pdbx_strand_id
1 'polypeptide(L)'
;MIEVTKEQIEAWKVKYGSVYRIPLETGEVCYVRSPKIKEIEACQSLLQQGKFITYNISLFRTCFLGGDDVEAHENKLMAASSMMMQTVETVTASLEKL
;
A
#
# COMPACT_ATOMS: atom_id res chain seq x y z
N MET A 1 18.47 5.67 1.99
CA MET A 1 18.16 5.24 0.63
C MET A 1 18.64 3.82 0.45
N ILE A 2 17.73 2.88 0.71
CA ILE A 2 17.92 1.46 0.41
C ILE A 2 17.74 1.27 -1.10
N GLU A 3 18.73 0.68 -1.75
CA GLU A 3 18.67 0.39 -3.18
C GLU A 3 17.85 -0.89 -3.43
N VAL A 4 16.76 -0.74 -4.18
CA VAL A 4 15.90 -1.84 -4.61
C VAL A 4 16.16 -2.11 -6.09
N THR A 5 16.61 -3.34 -6.38
CA THR A 5 17.00 -3.77 -7.74
C THR A 5 15.80 -4.09 -8.62
N LYS A 6 16.01 -4.13 -9.94
CA LYS A 6 14.98 -4.51 -10.90
C LYS A 6 14.55 -5.96 -10.72
N GLU A 7 15.51 -6.83 -10.45
CA GLU A 7 15.29 -8.26 -10.22
C GLU A 7 14.38 -8.50 -9.01
N GLN A 8 14.57 -7.72 -7.93
CA GLN A 8 13.67 -7.74 -6.76
C GLN A 8 12.26 -7.28 -7.11
N ILE A 9 12.13 -6.20 -7.87
CA ILE A 9 10.82 -5.68 -8.30
C ILE A 9 10.09 -6.72 -9.16
N GLU A 10 10.77 -7.35 -10.11
CA GLU A 10 10.18 -8.39 -10.95
C GLU A 10 9.77 -9.62 -10.13
N ALA A 11 10.60 -10.04 -9.16
CA ALA A 11 10.23 -11.12 -8.25
C ALA A 11 8.97 -10.79 -7.42
N TRP A 12 8.82 -9.55 -6.96
CA TRP A 12 7.60 -9.12 -6.28
C TRP A 12 6.39 -9.06 -7.20
N LYS A 13 6.55 -8.59 -8.44
CA LYS A 13 5.45 -8.56 -9.42
C LYS A 13 4.93 -9.96 -9.73
N VAL A 14 5.84 -10.93 -9.92
CA VAL A 14 5.48 -12.33 -10.13
C VAL A 14 4.70 -12.89 -8.93
N LYS A 15 5.10 -12.53 -7.71
CA LYS A 15 4.50 -13.05 -6.48
C LYS A 15 3.18 -12.39 -6.08
N TYR A 16 3.06 -11.08 -6.30
CA TYR A 16 1.99 -10.25 -5.73
C TYR A 16 1.12 -9.54 -6.78
N GLY A 17 1.50 -9.55 -8.05
CA GLY A 17 0.86 -8.80 -9.11
C GLY A 17 1.37 -7.36 -9.16
N SER A 18 0.49 -6.38 -8.95
CA SER A 18 0.87 -4.97 -9.02
C SER A 18 1.76 -4.55 -7.85
N VAL A 19 2.85 -3.84 -8.19
CA VAL A 19 3.81 -3.26 -7.25
C VAL A 19 3.90 -1.77 -7.52
N TYR A 20 3.78 -0.96 -6.47
CA TYR A 20 3.77 0.49 -6.53
C TYR A 20 4.98 1.06 -5.82
N ARG A 21 5.54 2.11 -6.41
CA ARG A 21 6.63 2.90 -5.84
C ARG A 21 6.06 4.19 -5.28
N ILE A 22 6.34 4.47 -4.01
CA ILE A 22 5.91 5.67 -3.30
C ILE A 22 7.16 6.52 -2.99
N PRO A 23 7.52 7.48 -3.86
CA PRO A 23 8.54 8.47 -3.53
C PRO A 23 7.99 9.52 -2.57
N LEU A 24 8.76 9.86 -1.54
CA LEU A 24 8.51 10.98 -0.65
C LEU A 24 9.28 12.21 -1.16
N GLU A 25 8.76 13.40 -0.87
CA GLU A 25 9.44 14.67 -1.22
C GLU A 25 10.81 14.82 -0.54
N THR A 26 10.99 14.15 0.60
CA THR A 26 12.25 14.11 1.36
C THR A 26 13.32 13.19 0.73
N GLY A 27 12.98 12.46 -0.33
CA GLY A 27 13.89 11.62 -1.12
C GLY A 27 13.78 10.12 -0.85
N GLU A 28 13.17 9.71 0.27
CA GLU A 28 12.92 8.30 0.58
C GLU A 28 11.94 7.65 -0.40
N VAL A 29 12.07 6.34 -0.57
CA VAL A 29 11.22 5.57 -1.47
C VAL A 29 10.75 4.30 -0.80
N CYS A 30 9.44 4.08 -0.78
CA CYS A 30 8.84 2.81 -0.35
C CYS A 30 8.28 2.03 -1.54
N TYR A 31 8.27 0.71 -1.43
CA TYR A 31 7.64 -0.20 -2.39
C TYR A 31 6.58 -1.02 -1.69
N VAL A 32 5.37 -1.05 -2.26
CA VAL A 32 4.22 -1.75 -1.70
C VAL A 32 3.52 -2.56 -2.79
N ARG A 33 2.79 -3.61 -2.40
CA ARG A 33 1.77 -4.25 -3.24
C ARG A 33 0.39 -3.66 -2.94
N SER A 34 -0.61 -3.93 -3.78
CA SER A 34 -2.00 -3.68 -3.41
C SER A 34 -2.43 -4.56 -2.22
N PRO A 35 -3.27 -4.04 -1.31
CA PRO A 35 -3.92 -4.87 -0.31
C PRO A 35 -4.95 -5.79 -0.96
N LYS A 36 -5.11 -6.99 -0.40
CA LYS A 36 -6.18 -7.93 -0.78
C LYS A 36 -7.47 -7.57 -0.03
N ILE A 37 -8.63 -7.96 -0.59
CA ILE A 37 -9.95 -7.71 0.03
C ILE A 37 -9.97 -8.16 1.50
N LYS A 38 -9.49 -9.37 1.82
CA LYS A 38 -9.43 -9.88 3.20
C LYS A 38 -8.60 -9.01 4.17
N GLU A 39 -7.58 -8.31 3.66
CA GLU A 39 -6.70 -7.45 4.47
C GLU A 39 -7.37 -6.09 4.72
N ILE A 40 -8.12 -5.59 3.73
CA ILE A 40 -9.01 -4.44 3.86
C ILE A 40 -10.10 -4.74 4.90
N GLU A 41 -10.79 -5.88 4.76
CA GLU A 41 -11.85 -6.32 5.67
C GLU A 41 -11.34 -6.50 7.10
N ALA A 42 -10.15 -7.08 7.28
CA ALA A 42 -9.53 -7.23 8.59
C ALA A 42 -9.29 -5.89 9.30
N CYS A 43 -9.12 -4.80 8.55
CA CYS A 43 -8.93 -3.46 9.09
C CYS A 43 -10.23 -2.64 9.15
N GLN A 44 -11.36 -3.15 8.64
CA GLN A 44 -12.61 -2.40 8.45
C GLN A 44 -13.15 -1.76 9.75
N SER A 45 -12.94 -2.43 10.89
CA SER A 45 -13.37 -1.91 12.21
C SER A 45 -12.68 -0.60 12.58
N LEU A 46 -11.47 -0.34 12.08
CA LEU A 46 -10.75 0.92 12.30
C LEU A 46 -11.45 2.07 11.59
N LEU A 47 -11.95 1.86 10.36
CA LEU A 47 -12.73 2.87 9.63
C LEU A 47 -14.03 3.21 10.34
N GLN A 48 -14.74 2.19 10.86
CA GLN A 48 -15.99 2.40 11.60
C GLN A 48 -15.78 3.21 12.88
N GLN A 49 -14.59 3.16 13.48
CA GLN A 49 -14.19 3.96 14.64
C GLN A 49 -13.62 5.34 14.27
N GLY A 50 -13.62 5.72 12.99
CA GLY A 50 -13.03 6.98 12.51
C GLY A 50 -11.50 7.00 12.55
N LYS A 51 -10.83 5.85 12.71
CA LYS A 51 -9.37 5.72 12.81
C LYS A 51 -8.73 5.55 11.43
N PHE A 52 -9.01 6.48 10.51
CA PHE A 52 -8.54 6.43 9.12
C PHE A 52 -7.01 6.36 8.99
N ILE A 53 -6.28 7.09 9.84
CA ILE A 53 -4.82 7.06 9.85
C ILE A 53 -4.31 5.68 10.26
N THR A 54 -4.83 5.11 11.35
CA THR A 54 -4.45 3.77 11.81
C THR A 54 -4.82 2.69 10.79
N TYR A 55 -5.94 2.85 10.09
CA TYR A 55 -6.34 1.96 8.99
C TYR A 55 -5.30 1.96 7.87
N ASN A 56 -4.92 3.15 7.37
CA ASN A 56 -3.92 3.29 6.31
C ASN A 56 -2.55 2.74 6.73
N ILE A 57 -2.11 3.01 7.98
CA ILE A 57 -0.85 2.47 8.52
C ILE A 57 -0.90 0.94 8.60
N SER A 58 -2.02 0.36 9.03
CA SER A 58 -2.19 -1.10 9.11
C SER A 58 -2.07 -1.76 7.73
N LEU A 59 -2.68 -1.16 6.70
CA LEU A 59 -2.54 -1.63 5.33
C LEU A 59 -1.12 -1.45 4.80
N PHE A 60 -0.49 -0.31 5.05
CA PHE A 60 0.88 -0.03 4.63
C PHE A 60 1.85 -1.08 5.17
N ARG A 61 1.81 -1.34 6.48
CA ARG A 61 2.64 -2.37 7.12
C ARG A 61 2.41 -3.77 6.55
N THR A 62 1.17 -4.10 6.26
CA THR A 62 0.80 -5.41 5.68
C THR A 62 1.29 -5.58 4.23
N CYS A 63 1.43 -4.47 3.51
CA CYS A 63 1.72 -4.46 2.07
C CYS A 63 3.13 -3.99 1.73
N PHE A 64 3.92 -3.56 2.70
CA PHE A 64 5.29 -3.12 2.51
C PHE A 64 6.18 -4.27 2.00
N LEU A 65 6.94 -4.00 0.94
CA LEU A 65 7.83 -4.95 0.30
C LEU A 65 9.30 -4.60 0.53
N GLY A 66 9.62 -3.31 0.61
CA GLY A 66 10.98 -2.82 0.81
C GLY A 66 11.14 -1.34 0.46
N GLY A 67 12.39 -0.88 0.43
CA GLY A 67 12.74 0.53 0.29
C GLY A 67 13.16 1.13 1.63
N ASP A 68 13.10 2.44 1.73
CA ASP A 68 13.50 3.19 2.93
C ASP A 68 12.56 2.99 4.11
N ASP A 69 13.13 2.95 5.31
CA ASP A 69 12.38 2.94 6.56
C ASP A 69 11.79 4.34 6.82
N VAL A 70 10.47 4.41 6.75
CA VAL A 70 9.67 5.60 7.05
C VAL A 70 8.92 5.48 8.37
N GLU A 71 8.96 4.32 9.04
CA GLU A 71 8.19 4.08 10.28
C GLU A 71 8.75 4.88 11.46
N ALA A 72 10.04 5.20 11.43
CA ALA A 72 10.70 5.97 12.49
C ALA A 72 10.26 7.45 12.54
N HIS A 73 9.54 7.96 11.53
CA HIS A 73 9.15 9.35 11.44
C HIS A 73 7.65 9.48 11.09
N GLU A 74 6.85 10.03 12.02
CA GLU A 74 5.39 10.08 11.89
C GLU A 74 4.92 10.76 10.61
N ASN A 75 5.56 11.87 10.21
CA ASN A 75 5.23 12.59 8.98
C ASN A 75 5.50 11.75 7.72
N LYS A 76 6.60 11.01 7.68
CA LYS A 76 6.96 10.13 6.55
C LYS A 76 6.05 8.91 6.49
N LEU A 77 5.79 8.27 7.63
CA LEU A 77 4.84 7.16 7.74
C LEU A 77 3.44 7.59 7.30
N MET A 78 2.98 8.76 7.72
CA MET A 78 1.68 9.30 7.32
C MET A 78 1.63 9.56 5.81
N ALA A 79 2.68 10.19 5.23
CA ALA A 79 2.76 10.42 3.80
C ALA A 79 2.70 9.11 3.01
N ALA A 80 3.53 8.13 3.35
CA ALA A 80 3.59 6.85 2.66
C ALA A 80 2.28 6.05 2.80
N SER A 81 1.76 5.93 4.02
CA SER A 81 0.54 5.14 4.29
C SER A 81 -0.73 5.75 3.69
N SER A 82 -0.79 7.07 3.53
CA SER A 82 -1.95 7.73 2.92
C SER A 82 -2.21 7.33 1.47
N MET A 83 -1.19 6.77 0.77
CA MET A 83 -1.31 6.32 -0.62
C MET A 83 -1.95 4.95 -0.78
N MET A 84 -2.13 4.17 0.30
CA MET A 84 -2.51 2.76 0.23
C MET A 84 -3.80 2.51 -0.55
N MET A 85 -4.84 3.31 -0.35
CA MET A 85 -6.11 3.10 -1.05
C MET A 85 -6.03 3.40 -2.55
N GLN A 86 -5.06 4.20 -3.01
CA GLN A 86 -4.85 4.44 -4.44
C GLN A 86 -4.24 3.24 -5.16
N THR A 87 -3.67 2.29 -4.43
CA THR A 87 -3.12 1.04 -5.00
C THR A 87 -4.19 -0.01 -5.31
N VAL A 88 -5.45 0.22 -4.91
CA VAL A 88 -6.55 -0.71 -5.14
C VAL A 88 -7.14 -0.48 -6.52
N GLU A 89 -6.82 -1.35 -7.47
CA GLU A 89 -7.40 -1.34 -8.81
C GLU A 89 -8.78 -2.00 -8.82
N THR A 90 -9.77 -1.33 -9.38
CA THR A 90 -11.16 -1.83 -9.50
C THR A 90 -11.56 -1.93 -10.96
N VAL A 91 -12.28 -3.01 -11.31
CA VAL A 91 -12.89 -3.17 -12.65
C VAL A 91 -14.38 -2.86 -12.55
N THR A 92 -14.90 -2.05 -13.47
CA THR A 92 -16.33 -1.73 -13.54
C THR A 92 -17.10 -2.90 -14.14
N ALA A 93 -18.23 -3.26 -13.51
CA ALA A 93 -19.16 -4.25 -14.03
C ALA A 93 -20.52 -3.60 -14.32
N SER A 94 -21.22 -4.09 -15.35
CA SER A 94 -22.60 -3.70 -15.70
C SER A 94 -23.53 -4.91 -15.58
N LEU A 95 -24.77 -4.65 -15.14
CA LEU A 95 -25.82 -5.66 -15.03
C LEU A 95 -26.76 -5.56 -16.24
N GLU A 96 -26.92 -6.67 -16.97
CA GLU A 96 -27.88 -6.77 -18.05
C GLU A 96 -29.07 -7.65 -17.63
N LYS A 97 -30.28 -7.19 -17.94
CA LYS A 97 -31.49 -8.01 -17.80
C LYS A 97 -31.64 -8.81 -19.10
N LEU A 98 -31.76 -10.13 -18.97
CA LEU A 98 -32.04 -11.04 -20.09
C LEU A 98 -33.49 -10.87 -20.60
#